data_AF-A0A9P6P961-F1
#
_entry.id   AF-A0A9P6P961-F1
#
_cell.length_a   1.000
_cell.length_b   1.000
_cell.length_c   1.000
_cell.angle_alpha   90.00
_cell.angle_beta   90.00
_cell.angle_gamma   90.00
#
_symmetry.space_group_name_H-M   'P 1'
#
loop_
_entity.id
_entity.type
_entity.pdbx_description
1 polymer ?
#
loop_
_entity_poly.entity_id
_entity_poly.type
_entity_poly.pdbx_seq_one_letter_code
_entity_poly.pdbx_strand_id
1 'polypeptide(L)'
;MKLTDNGEEATKEPAVQIEKEKKRSLSRGSIFTSQIDPLQTTSKRLDNGLSFGKTIEPPTLCPIDMKFSEEEIWIRLQIREFMFRFGEHFQFQPRIIASTQNVQGDWRMKRITAYVVWKALVILDASLYEMVPAEERPKSNLPGQSYLTRTNHLPLMANYILNQWMEEKGLGDPELEENERRDAFFLVFCQEGMTARRWQDIAELLAAAECTDLPVPTIRNGDPENAIVEQIQKFRKQSRTSCSLTAADELRMIQMLLDVLLFDTTTRRKMLDSTKELKEREVALKKERKTYQMDYMAQKTQRNSLTIRVEQLTAVGKQDKKVIVEAELEALDVKIRDERLEIEKKEMDLIIAKLKTEMRLRTPCVDAKGNEYWFFNDLLTSQLGHATDVRNNECYWSYGVIVIGPGFSGGTERRWWHIDGIQNMLQLEKWLMHDWTCNDKITRDALIVQLTSRAQYLRLLENVVYGEGHFSK
;
A
#
# COMPACT_ATOMS: atom_id res chain seq x y z
N MET A 1 56.35 -14.99 -60.36
CA MET A 1 56.70 -15.71 -59.10
C MET A 1 55.72 -15.21 -58.04
N LYS A 2 54.78 -16.09 -57.64
CA LYS A 2 53.75 -15.98 -56.57
C LYS A 2 53.11 -14.61 -56.26
N LEU A 3 51.86 -14.45 -56.69
CA LEU A 3 50.80 -13.74 -55.94
C LEU A 3 49.53 -14.57 -56.05
N THR A 4 48.90 -14.80 -54.90
CA THR A 4 47.72 -15.65 -54.70
C THR A 4 46.43 -14.91 -55.00
N ASP A 5 45.51 -15.66 -55.59
CA ASP A 5 44.09 -15.39 -55.88
C ASP A 5 43.29 -14.90 -54.67
N ASN A 6 42.43 -13.90 -54.92
CA ASN A 6 41.18 -13.69 -54.21
C ASN A 6 40.06 -13.68 -55.26
N GLY A 7 39.33 -14.79 -55.36
CA GLY A 7 38.11 -14.91 -56.15
C GLY A 7 36.87 -14.69 -55.27
N GLU A 8 36.01 -13.80 -55.73
CA GLU A 8 34.64 -13.59 -55.27
C GLU A 8 33.81 -14.87 -55.43
N GLU A 9 32.90 -15.15 -54.50
CA GLU A 9 31.58 -15.65 -54.91
C GLU A 9 30.49 -15.52 -53.82
N ALA A 10 29.29 -15.35 -54.36
CA ALA A 10 28.02 -15.05 -53.71
C ALA A 10 27.56 -16.08 -52.67
N THR A 11 26.88 -15.61 -51.64
CA THR A 11 26.09 -16.46 -50.75
C THR A 11 24.60 -16.17 -50.93
N LYS A 12 23.92 -17.16 -51.51
CA LYS A 12 22.47 -17.36 -51.50
C LYS A 12 22.04 -17.79 -50.09
N GLU A 13 20.85 -17.34 -49.69
CA GLU A 13 20.08 -17.92 -48.58
C GLU A 13 19.91 -19.44 -48.73
N PRO A 14 19.68 -20.16 -47.62
CA PRO A 14 18.31 -20.59 -47.42
C PRO A 14 17.80 -20.46 -45.98
N ALA A 15 16.50 -20.18 -45.91
CA ALA A 15 15.65 -20.36 -44.76
C ALA A 15 15.67 -21.81 -44.21
N VAL A 16 15.06 -21.97 -43.03
CA VAL A 16 14.76 -23.20 -42.27
C VAL A 16 15.75 -23.48 -41.13
N GLN A 17 15.46 -22.89 -39.95
CA GLN A 17 15.45 -23.56 -38.63
C GLN A 17 15.24 -22.53 -37.50
N ILE A 18 14.06 -21.92 -37.40
CA ILE A 18 13.59 -21.26 -36.17
C ILE A 18 12.10 -21.55 -36.00
N GLU A 19 11.73 -22.81 -35.77
CA GLU A 19 10.33 -23.14 -35.43
C GLU A 19 10.18 -24.33 -34.47
N LYS A 20 11.20 -24.65 -33.66
CA LYS A 20 11.11 -25.72 -32.65
C LYS A 20 11.47 -25.36 -31.21
N GLU A 21 11.84 -24.12 -30.90
CA GLU A 21 12.08 -23.69 -29.50
C GLU A 21 11.08 -22.66 -28.94
N LYS A 22 10.10 -22.20 -29.72
CA LYS A 22 9.02 -21.30 -29.25
C LYS A 22 7.80 -22.00 -28.62
N LYS A 23 7.80 -23.34 -28.51
CA LYS A 23 6.66 -24.13 -27.98
C LYS A 23 6.90 -24.80 -26.61
N ARG A 24 7.93 -24.40 -25.85
CA ARG A 24 8.17 -24.96 -24.50
C ARG A 24 8.23 -23.95 -23.33
N SER A 25 7.92 -22.67 -23.55
CA SER A 25 7.90 -21.64 -22.50
C SER A 25 6.53 -21.02 -22.21
N LEU A 26 5.44 -21.56 -22.79
CA LEU A 26 4.05 -21.13 -22.53
C LEU A 26 3.24 -22.25 -21.86
N SER A 27 3.68 -22.71 -20.68
CA SER A 27 2.83 -23.50 -19.77
C SER A 27 3.39 -23.52 -18.35
N ARG A 28 3.25 -22.41 -17.61
CA ARG A 28 3.13 -22.41 -16.14
C ARG A 28 2.84 -21.00 -15.64
N GLY A 29 1.55 -20.74 -15.48
CA GLY A 29 0.99 -19.51 -14.92
C GLY A 29 -0.53 -19.58 -14.95
N SER A 30 -1.10 -20.76 -14.71
CA SER A 30 -2.53 -20.90 -14.48
C SER A 30 -2.82 -20.26 -13.12
N ILE A 31 -3.49 -19.12 -13.17
CA ILE A 31 -4.09 -18.45 -12.02
C ILE A 31 -5.09 -19.44 -11.44
N PHE A 32 -4.70 -20.09 -10.35
CA PHE A 32 -5.63 -20.80 -9.49
C PHE A 32 -6.50 -19.72 -8.84
N THR A 33 -7.70 -19.53 -9.39
CA THR A 33 -8.82 -18.93 -8.67
C THR A 33 -9.10 -19.79 -7.46
N SER A 34 -8.58 -19.39 -6.30
CA SER A 34 -9.03 -19.92 -5.02
C SER A 34 -10.50 -19.55 -4.89
N GLN A 35 -11.38 -20.52 -5.09
CA GLN A 35 -12.77 -20.44 -4.63
C GLN A 35 -12.73 -20.10 -3.15
N ILE A 36 -13.00 -18.83 -2.84
CA ILE A 36 -13.42 -18.39 -1.54
C ILE A 36 -14.85 -18.92 -1.42
N ASP A 37 -15.03 -20.06 -0.75
CA ASP A 37 -16.37 -20.47 -0.35
C ASP A 37 -16.87 -19.40 0.65
N PRO A 38 -17.95 -18.66 0.32
CA PRO A 38 -18.59 -17.83 1.30
C PRO A 38 -19.23 -18.73 2.35
N LEU A 39 -19.08 -18.37 3.63
CA LEU A 39 -19.93 -18.86 4.70
C LEU A 39 -21.38 -18.85 4.20
N GLN A 40 -21.97 -20.04 4.12
CA GLN A 40 -23.30 -20.28 3.57
C GLN A 40 -24.36 -19.53 4.37
N THR A 41 -24.62 -18.27 4.04
CA THR A 41 -25.99 -17.77 3.98
C THR A 41 -26.60 -18.38 2.74
N THR A 42 -27.53 -19.31 2.92
CA THR A 42 -28.28 -19.96 1.85
C THR A 42 -29.06 -18.94 1.03
N SER A 43 -28.40 -18.29 0.07
CA SER A 43 -29.06 -17.63 -1.04
C SER A 43 -29.38 -18.71 -2.07
N LYS A 44 -30.59 -19.27 -1.96
CA LYS A 44 -31.16 -20.07 -3.05
C LYS A 44 -31.11 -19.20 -4.32
N ARG A 45 -30.20 -19.54 -5.24
CA ARG A 45 -30.32 -19.15 -6.66
C ARG A 45 -31.59 -19.79 -7.17
N LEU A 46 -32.68 -19.04 -7.08
CA LEU A 46 -33.85 -19.24 -7.92
C LEU A 46 -33.48 -18.67 -9.28
N ASP A 47 -33.14 -19.54 -10.21
CA ASP A 47 -33.32 -19.31 -11.64
C ASP A 47 -34.82 -19.13 -11.89
N ASN A 48 -35.35 -17.96 -11.54
CA ASN A 48 -36.69 -17.54 -11.92
C ASN A 48 -36.57 -16.78 -13.23
N GLY A 49 -37.34 -17.24 -14.21
CA GLY A 49 -37.23 -16.89 -15.61
C GLY A 49 -37.24 -15.39 -15.93
N LEU A 50 -36.47 -15.08 -16.98
CA LEU A 50 -36.66 -14.01 -17.96
C LEU A 50 -37.78 -12.99 -17.63
N SER A 51 -37.52 -12.08 -16.71
CA SER A 51 -38.10 -10.74 -16.79
C SER A 51 -37.17 -9.88 -17.64
N PHE A 52 -37.44 -9.82 -18.95
CA PHE A 52 -36.91 -8.73 -19.77
C PHE A 52 -37.33 -7.40 -19.14
N GLY A 53 -36.38 -6.54 -18.77
CA GLY A 53 -36.63 -5.11 -18.61
C GLY A 53 -36.47 -4.47 -17.23
N LYS A 54 -35.76 -5.05 -16.25
CA LYS A 54 -35.30 -4.25 -15.10
C LYS A 54 -33.90 -3.74 -15.36
N THR A 55 -33.80 -2.53 -15.90
CA THR A 55 -32.56 -1.74 -15.90
C THR A 55 -32.06 -1.65 -14.47
N ILE A 56 -30.86 -2.17 -14.21
CA ILE A 56 -30.20 -2.02 -12.92
C ILE A 56 -29.72 -0.56 -12.87
N GLU A 57 -30.14 0.19 -11.86
CA GLU A 57 -29.65 1.56 -11.66
C GLU A 57 -28.24 1.54 -11.07
N PRO A 58 -27.33 2.42 -11.50
CA PRO A 58 -26.01 2.55 -10.88
C PRO A 58 -26.15 3.08 -9.45
N PRO A 59 -25.15 2.85 -8.57
CA PRO A 59 -25.13 3.47 -7.25
C PRO A 59 -24.97 4.99 -7.35
N THR A 60 -25.32 5.69 -6.28
CA THR A 60 -25.15 7.14 -6.21
C THR A 60 -23.66 7.50 -6.15
N LEU A 61 -23.23 8.43 -7.01
CA LEU A 61 -21.90 9.04 -6.93
C LEU A 61 -21.94 10.28 -6.04
N CYS A 62 -21.03 10.33 -5.08
CA CYS A 62 -20.81 11.51 -4.25
C CYS A 62 -19.58 12.27 -4.79
N PRO A 63 -19.69 13.57 -5.13
CA PRO A 63 -18.55 14.33 -5.62
C PRO A 63 -17.51 14.54 -4.52
N ILE A 64 -16.23 14.48 -4.88
CA ILE A 64 -15.12 14.82 -3.99
C ILE A 64 -14.73 16.28 -4.25
N ASP A 65 -14.92 17.13 -3.25
CA ASP A 65 -14.43 18.51 -3.30
C ASP A 65 -12.92 18.51 -3.04
N MET A 66 -12.15 18.80 -4.08
CA MET A 66 -10.69 18.76 -4.06
C MET A 66 -10.12 20.04 -3.42
N LYS A 67 -9.46 19.91 -2.27
CA LYS A 67 -8.74 21.00 -1.57
C LYS A 67 -7.37 21.30 -2.15
N PHE A 68 -6.75 20.29 -2.77
CA PHE A 68 -5.44 20.35 -3.41
C PHE A 68 -5.60 20.09 -4.91
N SER A 69 -4.57 20.42 -5.70
CA SER A 69 -4.56 20.07 -7.12
C SER A 69 -4.57 18.54 -7.32
N GLU A 70 -5.09 18.07 -8.45
CA GLU A 70 -5.10 16.65 -8.80
C GLU A 70 -3.68 16.05 -8.72
N GLU A 71 -2.68 16.81 -9.17
CA GLU A 71 -1.28 16.39 -9.16
C GLU A 71 -0.72 16.22 -7.74
N GLU A 72 -1.04 17.13 -6.82
CA GLU A 72 -0.66 16.98 -5.42
C GLU A 72 -1.39 15.80 -4.75
N ILE A 73 -2.67 15.59 -5.05
CA ILE A 73 -3.42 14.42 -4.54
C ILE A 73 -2.79 13.12 -5.02
N TRP A 74 -2.35 13.03 -6.27
CA TRP A 74 -1.63 11.86 -6.75
C TRP A 74 -0.32 11.62 -6.00
N ILE A 75 0.51 12.65 -5.79
CA ILE A 75 1.75 12.51 -5.01
C ILE A 75 1.45 12.03 -3.59
N ARG A 76 0.40 12.57 -2.96
CA ARG A 76 -0.02 12.16 -1.62
C ARG A 76 -0.51 10.71 -1.59
N LEU A 77 -1.30 10.27 -2.58
CA LEU A 77 -1.71 8.87 -2.71
C LEU A 77 -0.51 7.93 -2.91
N GLN A 78 0.49 8.36 -3.68
CA GLN A 78 1.74 7.63 -3.88
C GLN A 78 2.50 7.43 -2.56
N ILE A 79 2.68 8.50 -1.77
CA ILE A 79 3.31 8.43 -0.45
C ILE A 79 2.49 7.55 0.49
N ARG A 80 1.17 7.74 0.53
CA ARG A 80 0.24 6.97 1.35
C ARG A 80 0.34 5.47 1.06
N GLU A 81 0.32 5.09 -0.21
CA GLU A 81 0.41 3.70 -0.63
C GLU A 81 1.78 3.09 -0.32
N PHE A 82 2.85 3.88 -0.44
CA PHE A 82 4.17 3.46 0.03
C PHE A 82 4.14 3.14 1.54
N MET A 83 3.57 4.02 2.35
CA MET A 83 3.47 3.82 3.81
C MET A 83 2.63 2.58 4.15
N PHE A 84 1.54 2.33 3.42
CA PHE A 84 0.75 1.11 3.58
C PHE A 84 1.58 -0.16 3.37
N ARG A 85 2.29 -0.22 2.24
CA ARG A 85 2.98 -1.44 1.78
C ARG A 85 4.26 -1.70 2.54
N PHE A 86 5.03 -0.64 2.77
CA PHE A 86 6.41 -0.75 3.24
C PHE A 86 6.62 -0.16 4.63
N GLY A 87 5.59 0.46 5.21
CA GLY A 87 5.65 1.07 6.54
C GLY A 87 6.23 0.14 7.59
N GLU A 88 5.75 -1.11 7.64
CA GLU A 88 6.24 -2.12 8.59
C GLU A 88 7.68 -2.57 8.29
N HIS A 89 8.02 -2.81 7.02
CA HIS A 89 9.35 -3.24 6.61
C HIS A 89 10.44 -2.22 6.97
N PHE A 90 10.10 -0.95 6.83
CA PHE A 90 10.97 0.18 7.16
C PHE A 90 10.74 0.71 8.58
N GLN A 91 9.85 0.09 9.37
CA GLN A 91 9.54 0.48 10.74
C GLN A 91 9.14 1.97 10.87
N PHE A 92 8.30 2.46 9.95
CA PHE A 92 7.62 3.73 10.11
C PHE A 92 6.67 3.67 11.31
N GLN A 93 6.65 4.72 12.13
CA GLN A 93 5.78 4.79 13.29
C GLN A 93 4.30 4.75 12.87
N PRO A 94 3.46 3.88 13.48
CA PRO A 94 2.04 3.78 13.13
C PRO A 94 1.30 5.12 13.19
N ARG A 95 1.66 6.01 14.13
CA ARG A 95 1.07 7.35 14.23
C ARG A 95 1.35 8.23 13.01
N ILE A 96 2.52 8.10 12.40
CA ILE A 96 2.89 8.85 11.18
C ILE A 96 2.11 8.28 9.99
N ILE A 97 2.05 6.95 9.86
CA ILE A 97 1.25 6.29 8.82
C ILE A 97 -0.22 6.70 8.94
N ALA A 98 -0.81 6.64 10.14
CA ALA A 98 -2.19 7.06 10.38
C ALA A 98 -2.46 8.52 9.99
N SER A 99 -1.47 9.40 10.12
CA SER A 99 -1.62 10.81 9.74
C SER A 99 -1.68 11.06 8.24
N THR A 100 -1.30 10.08 7.41
CA THR A 100 -1.42 10.14 5.94
C THR A 100 -2.69 9.46 5.42
N GLN A 101 -3.59 8.99 6.31
CA GLN A 101 -4.84 8.32 5.96
C GLN A 101 -5.71 9.17 5.02
N ASN A 102 -5.97 10.41 5.44
CA ASN A 102 -6.74 11.38 4.67
C ASN A 102 -5.77 12.19 3.80
N VAL A 103 -5.83 11.98 2.48
CA VAL A 103 -4.95 12.69 1.52
C VAL A 103 -5.30 14.17 1.37
N GLN A 104 -6.55 14.55 1.60
CA GLN A 104 -6.96 15.96 1.64
C GLN A 104 -6.83 16.59 3.04
N GLY A 105 -6.36 15.81 4.02
CA GLY A 105 -6.10 16.28 5.36
C GLY A 105 -4.89 17.22 5.40
N ASP A 106 -4.88 18.08 6.42
CA ASP A 106 -3.67 18.81 6.80
C ASP A 106 -2.68 17.81 7.40
N TRP A 107 -1.85 17.23 6.53
CA TRP A 107 -0.67 16.52 6.94
C TRP A 107 0.16 17.51 7.73
N ARG A 108 0.62 17.15 8.93
CA ARG A 108 1.56 17.98 9.70
C ARG A 108 2.91 17.99 8.99
N MET A 109 2.95 18.61 7.82
CA MET A 109 3.92 18.41 6.75
C MET A 109 5.32 18.58 7.30
N LYS A 110 5.56 19.66 8.07
CA LYS A 110 6.85 19.90 8.71
C LYS A 110 7.39 18.69 9.49
N ARG A 111 6.56 18.05 10.32
CA ARG A 111 6.98 16.92 11.17
C ARG A 111 7.00 15.61 10.38
N ILE A 112 6.00 15.37 9.53
CA ILE A 112 5.93 14.16 8.71
C ILE A 112 7.10 14.13 7.72
N THR A 113 7.33 15.22 6.99
CA THR A 113 8.45 15.38 6.07
C THR A 113 9.78 15.14 6.76
N ALA A 114 10.05 15.82 7.89
CA ALA A 114 11.28 15.62 8.64
C ALA A 114 11.43 14.16 9.10
N TYR A 115 10.36 13.56 9.62
CA TYR A 115 10.36 12.16 10.04
C TYR A 115 10.72 11.22 8.87
N VAL A 116 10.04 11.39 7.73
CA VAL A 116 10.21 10.52 6.56
C VAL A 116 11.60 10.67 5.97
N VAL A 117 12.09 11.90 5.79
CA VAL A 117 13.44 12.17 5.29
C VAL A 117 14.49 11.56 6.21
N TRP A 118 14.41 11.83 7.52
CA TRP A 118 15.32 11.25 8.50
C TRP A 118 15.32 9.72 8.44
N LYS A 119 14.13 9.11 8.46
CA LYS A 119 13.99 7.66 8.47
C LYS A 119 14.57 7.04 7.20
N ALA A 120 14.31 7.65 6.04
CA ALA A 120 14.88 7.21 4.77
C ALA A 120 16.41 7.28 4.75
N LEU A 121 17.00 8.39 5.23
CA LEU A 121 18.46 8.51 5.35
C LEU A 121 19.05 7.44 6.28
N VAL A 122 18.43 7.19 7.43
CA VAL A 122 18.89 6.13 8.36
C VAL A 122 18.82 4.74 7.72
N ILE A 123 17.78 4.46 6.92
CA ILE A 123 17.66 3.19 6.21
C ILE A 123 18.76 3.06 5.14
N LEU A 124 19.00 4.10 4.36
CA LEU A 124 20.05 4.12 3.34
C LEU A 124 21.43 4.01 3.97
N ASP A 125 21.68 4.69 5.08
CA ASP A 125 22.93 4.59 5.83
C ASP A 125 23.14 3.16 6.39
N ALA A 126 22.11 2.53 6.96
CA ALA A 126 22.21 1.19 7.50
C ALA A 126 22.61 0.14 6.44
N SER A 127 22.21 0.31 5.17
CA SER A 127 22.59 -0.62 4.11
C SER A 127 24.09 -0.57 3.78
N LEU A 128 24.81 0.49 4.17
CA LEU A 128 26.28 0.56 4.09
C LEU A 128 26.94 -0.57 4.87
N TYR A 129 26.42 -0.84 6.08
CA TYR A 129 27.01 -1.78 7.02
C TYR A 129 26.81 -3.24 6.60
N GLU A 130 25.82 -3.50 5.74
CA GLU A 130 25.52 -4.82 5.18
C GLU A 130 26.28 -5.12 3.89
N MET A 131 26.66 -4.09 3.11
CA MET A 131 27.32 -4.25 1.81
C MET A 131 28.86 -4.22 1.85
N VAL A 132 29.46 -3.57 2.85
CA VAL A 132 30.92 -3.35 2.90
C VAL A 132 31.53 -4.07 4.11
N PRO A 133 32.50 -4.98 3.90
CA PRO A 133 33.27 -5.61 4.98
C PRO A 133 33.84 -4.55 5.93
N ALA A 134 33.86 -4.82 7.24
CA ALA A 134 34.25 -3.84 8.26
C ALA A 134 35.62 -3.18 8.02
N GLU A 135 36.51 -3.89 7.32
CA GLU A 135 37.88 -3.49 6.99
C GLU A 135 37.96 -2.47 5.84
N GLU A 136 36.96 -2.43 4.96
CA GLU A 136 36.87 -1.51 3.80
C GLU A 136 35.96 -0.31 4.07
N ARG A 137 35.37 -0.23 5.26
CA ARG A 137 34.50 0.89 5.64
C ARG A 137 35.34 2.17 5.69
N PRO A 138 34.92 3.25 5.00
CA PRO A 138 35.64 4.50 5.06
C PRO A 138 35.65 5.01 6.50
N LYS A 139 36.83 5.02 7.10
CA LYS A 139 37.09 5.71 8.36
C LYS A 139 36.86 7.19 8.06
N SER A 140 35.80 7.74 8.64
CA SER A 140 35.37 9.14 8.56
C SER A 140 36.54 10.07 8.23
N ASN A 141 36.48 10.67 7.02
CA ASN A 141 37.14 11.90 6.55
C ASN A 141 37.62 11.73 5.11
N LEU A 142 36.80 12.13 4.12
CA LEU A 142 37.33 12.56 2.83
C LEU A 142 36.46 13.70 2.27
N PRO A 143 36.99 14.93 2.14
CA PRO A 143 36.46 16.01 1.31
C PRO A 143 37.11 15.97 -0.10
N GLY A 144 36.31 15.94 -1.16
CA GLY A 144 36.76 15.90 -2.55
C GLY A 144 35.66 15.46 -3.50
N GLN A 145 35.27 16.32 -4.45
CA GLN A 145 34.18 16.19 -5.44
C GLN A 145 34.08 14.86 -6.24
N SER A 146 34.98 13.90 -6.04
CA SER A 146 35.11 12.65 -6.81
C SER A 146 34.07 11.56 -6.51
N TYR A 147 33.22 11.70 -5.48
CA TYR A 147 32.17 10.70 -5.16
C TYR A 147 30.86 10.94 -5.93
N LEU A 148 30.71 12.10 -6.58
CA LEU A 148 29.54 12.44 -7.37
C LEU A 148 29.50 11.75 -8.74
N THR A 149 30.32 10.75 -9.03
CA THR A 149 30.41 10.15 -10.39
C THR A 149 30.18 8.64 -10.47
N ARG A 150 29.88 7.91 -9.39
CA ARG A 150 29.56 6.46 -9.47
C ARG A 150 28.37 6.05 -8.59
N THR A 151 27.57 5.11 -9.10
CA THR A 151 26.27 4.65 -8.60
C THR A 151 26.28 3.84 -7.29
N ASN A 152 27.46 3.59 -6.69
CA ASN A 152 27.62 2.79 -5.47
C ASN A 152 27.73 3.62 -4.16
N HIS A 153 27.32 4.90 -4.16
CA HIS A 153 27.59 5.82 -3.05
C HIS A 153 26.36 6.30 -2.26
N LEU A 154 25.13 5.84 -2.54
CA LEU A 154 23.95 6.34 -1.80
C LEU A 154 24.00 6.11 -0.29
N PRO A 155 24.41 4.92 0.22
CA PRO A 155 24.57 4.72 1.66
C PRO A 155 25.64 5.64 2.28
N LEU A 156 26.74 5.88 1.57
CA LEU A 156 27.82 6.76 2.00
C LEU A 156 27.40 8.24 2.00
N MET A 157 26.62 8.67 1.00
CA MET A 157 26.06 10.02 0.97
C MET A 157 25.04 10.22 2.09
N ALA A 158 24.18 9.23 2.36
CA ALA A 158 23.25 9.29 3.47
C ALA A 158 23.99 9.39 4.81
N ASN A 159 25.02 8.57 5.03
CA ASN A 159 25.89 8.64 6.21
C ASN A 159 26.52 10.03 6.38
N TYR A 160 27.10 10.56 5.30
CA TYR A 160 27.74 11.88 5.29
C TYR A 160 26.75 12.99 5.65
N ILE A 161 25.57 13.00 5.02
CA ILE A 161 24.51 13.99 5.29
C ILE A 161 24.08 13.92 6.75
N LEU A 162 23.85 12.71 7.29
CA LEU A 162 23.48 12.51 8.68
C LEU A 162 24.54 13.04 9.64
N ASN A 163 25.81 12.66 9.43
CA ASN A 163 26.92 13.10 10.29
C ASN A 163 27.11 14.62 10.24
N GLN A 164 27.06 15.21 9.05
CA GLN A 164 27.14 16.66 8.89
C GLN A 164 26.02 17.37 9.65
N TRP A 165 24.78 16.89 9.53
CA TRP A 165 23.66 17.50 10.23
C TRP A 165 23.76 17.33 11.76
N MET A 166 24.30 16.21 12.25
CA MET A 166 24.54 15.98 13.67
C MET A 166 25.65 16.89 14.21
N GLU A 167 26.76 17.04 13.48
CA GLU A 167 27.87 17.94 13.82
C GLU A 167 27.40 19.41 13.92
N GLU A 168 26.52 19.86 13.03
CA GLU A 168 25.91 21.19 13.10
C GLU A 168 25.13 21.45 14.39
N LYS A 169 24.71 20.38 15.08
CA LYS A 169 24.01 20.44 16.37
C LYS A 169 24.91 20.15 17.56
N GLY A 170 26.21 20.05 17.35
CA GLY A 170 27.17 19.71 18.40
C GLY A 170 27.03 18.26 18.87
N LEU A 171 26.36 17.39 18.10
CA LEU A 171 26.22 15.96 18.39
C LEU A 171 27.33 15.14 17.72
N GLY A 172 28.48 15.76 17.44
CA GLY A 172 29.67 15.10 16.87
C GLY A 172 30.59 14.46 17.92
N ASP A 173 30.23 14.53 19.21
CA ASP A 173 31.05 13.99 20.30
C ASP A 173 31.23 12.46 20.12
N PRO A 174 32.47 11.95 20.02
CA PRO A 174 32.74 10.53 19.92
C PRO A 174 32.47 9.76 21.23
N GLU A 175 32.32 10.44 22.38
CA GLU A 175 32.04 9.80 23.66
C GLU A 175 30.56 9.38 23.81
N LEU A 176 29.66 9.97 23.03
CA LEU A 176 28.25 9.58 23.00
C LEU A 176 28.05 8.35 22.11
N GLU A 177 27.25 7.39 22.59
CA GLU A 177 26.89 6.22 21.78
C GLU A 177 26.15 6.64 20.51
N GLU A 178 26.40 5.93 19.40
CA GLU A 178 25.87 6.29 18.09
C GLU A 178 24.33 6.34 18.06
N ASN A 179 23.67 5.43 18.77
CA ASN A 179 22.21 5.40 18.86
C ASN A 179 21.67 6.60 19.65
N GLU A 180 22.34 6.98 20.75
CA GLU A 180 21.95 8.14 21.56
C GLU A 180 22.08 9.45 20.76
N ARG A 181 23.15 9.58 19.96
CA ARG A 181 23.34 10.74 19.07
C ARG A 181 22.24 10.82 18.01
N ARG A 182 21.90 9.69 17.39
CA ARG A 182 20.82 9.61 16.38
C ARG A 182 19.46 9.96 16.99
N ASP A 183 19.16 9.46 18.18
CA ASP A 183 17.89 9.75 18.87
C ASP A 183 17.80 11.22 19.31
N ALA A 184 18.88 11.77 19.88
CA ALA A 184 18.97 13.18 20.24
C ALA A 184 18.80 14.08 19.01
N PHE A 185 19.47 13.76 17.90
CA PHE A 185 19.33 14.52 16.67
C PHE A 185 17.91 14.41 16.11
N PHE A 186 17.30 13.22 16.10
CA PHE A 186 15.94 13.03 15.62
C PHE A 186 14.93 13.95 16.32
N LEU A 187 15.06 14.13 17.65
CA LEU A 187 14.22 15.04 18.42
C LEU A 187 14.39 16.50 17.98
N VAL A 188 15.64 16.96 17.82
CA VAL A 188 15.96 18.30 17.32
C VAL A 188 15.43 18.47 15.89
N PHE A 189 15.66 17.49 15.03
CA PHE A 189 15.28 17.51 13.63
C PHE A 189 13.77 17.59 13.44
N CYS A 190 12.98 16.87 14.26
CA CYS A 190 11.53 16.94 14.22
C CYS A 190 10.96 18.29 14.69
N GLN A 191 11.66 19.00 15.58
CA GLN A 191 11.27 20.34 16.03
C GLN A 191 11.63 21.40 14.99
N GLU A 192 12.85 21.32 14.47
CA GLU A 192 13.36 22.26 13.49
C GLU A 192 12.68 22.05 12.15
N GLY A 193 12.72 20.83 11.60
CA GLY A 193 12.23 20.32 10.30
C GLY A 193 13.27 20.36 9.16
N MET A 194 12.85 20.35 7.89
CA MET A 194 13.72 20.62 6.70
C MET A 194 14.07 22.09 6.44
N THR A 195 15.36 22.43 6.27
CA THR A 195 15.84 23.76 5.82
C THR A 195 16.15 23.73 4.31
N ALA A 196 16.33 24.89 3.67
CA ALA A 196 16.73 24.94 2.26
C ALA A 196 18.04 24.17 2.02
N ARG A 197 19.03 24.33 2.90
CA ARG A 197 20.27 23.54 2.85
C ARG A 197 20.01 22.03 2.94
N ARG A 198 19.19 21.58 3.89
CA ARG A 198 18.86 20.16 4.05
C ARG A 198 18.13 19.61 2.81
N TRP A 199 17.24 20.41 2.21
CA TRP A 199 16.58 20.04 0.95
C TRP A 199 17.56 19.94 -0.22
N GLN A 200 18.56 20.82 -0.29
CA GLN A 200 19.64 20.74 -1.26
C GLN A 200 20.43 19.43 -1.10
N ASP A 201 20.77 19.04 0.14
CA ASP A 201 21.48 17.79 0.41
C ASP A 201 20.66 16.57 -0.06
N ILE A 202 19.34 16.58 0.16
CA ILE A 202 18.44 15.54 -0.35
C ILE A 202 18.36 15.56 -1.88
N ALA A 203 18.27 16.72 -2.52
CA ALA A 203 18.24 16.82 -3.97
C ALA A 203 19.54 16.30 -4.60
N GLU A 204 20.70 16.57 -4.00
CA GLU A 204 21.98 16.03 -4.43
C GLU A 204 22.04 14.50 -4.28
N LEU A 205 21.47 13.95 -3.21
CA LEU A 205 21.32 12.50 -3.03
C LEU A 205 20.37 11.89 -4.08
N LEU A 206 19.25 12.54 -4.39
CA LEU A 206 18.31 12.08 -5.43
C LEU A 206 18.93 12.16 -6.83
N ALA A 207 19.69 13.22 -7.13
CA ALA A 207 20.48 13.31 -8.36
C ALA A 207 21.56 12.23 -8.41
N ALA A 208 22.14 11.87 -7.26
CA ALA A 208 23.07 10.75 -7.15
C ALA A 208 22.42 9.42 -7.52
N ALA A 209 21.13 9.27 -7.18
CA ALA A 209 20.26 8.14 -7.50
C ALA A 209 19.64 8.20 -8.91
N GLU A 210 20.10 9.12 -9.77
CA GLU A 210 19.61 9.28 -11.15
C GLU A 210 18.13 9.70 -11.25
N CYS A 211 17.57 10.30 -10.18
CA CYS A 211 16.25 10.92 -10.26
C CYS A 211 16.29 12.18 -11.15
N THR A 212 15.33 12.28 -12.09
CA THR A 212 15.19 13.42 -13.00
C THR A 212 14.16 14.44 -12.48
N ASP A 213 14.11 15.62 -13.10
CA ASP A 213 13.11 16.67 -12.84
C ASP A 213 13.06 17.13 -11.37
N LEU A 214 14.23 17.31 -10.76
CA LEU A 214 14.34 17.76 -9.38
C LEU A 214 13.92 19.24 -9.26
N PRO A 215 13.11 19.59 -8.25
CA PRO A 215 12.67 20.98 -8.03
C PRO A 215 13.78 21.88 -7.46
N VAL A 216 14.90 21.28 -7.03
CA VAL A 216 16.07 21.97 -6.50
C VAL A 216 17.24 21.79 -7.48
N PRO A 217 17.94 22.88 -7.87
CA PRO A 217 19.09 22.79 -8.77
C PRO A 217 20.20 21.89 -8.22
N THR A 218 20.81 21.08 -9.07
CA THR A 218 21.94 20.19 -8.71
C THR A 218 23.06 20.27 -9.74
N ILE A 219 24.28 19.90 -9.34
CA ILE A 219 25.51 20.04 -10.15
C ILE A 219 25.57 19.02 -11.31
N ARG A 220 24.61 18.07 -11.41
CA ARG A 220 24.77 16.83 -12.20
C ARG A 220 24.26 16.87 -13.66
N ASN A 221 23.73 17.97 -14.16
CA ASN A 221 23.28 18.08 -15.55
C ASN A 221 24.17 19.08 -16.31
N GLY A 222 24.52 18.78 -17.57
CA GLY A 222 25.50 19.47 -18.43
C GLY A 222 25.19 20.93 -18.81
N ASP A 223 24.55 21.66 -17.91
CA ASP A 223 24.36 23.09 -17.92
C ASP A 223 25.67 23.82 -17.54
N PRO A 224 25.80 25.11 -17.89
CA PRO A 224 26.99 25.90 -17.57
C PRO A 224 27.23 25.91 -16.05
N GLU A 225 28.27 25.20 -15.60
CA GLU A 225 28.61 24.95 -14.19
C GLU A 225 28.52 26.20 -13.31
N ASN A 226 28.91 27.37 -13.83
CA ASN A 226 28.89 28.61 -13.07
C ASN A 226 27.48 29.08 -12.70
N ALA A 227 26.50 28.99 -13.61
CA ALA A 227 25.14 29.48 -13.35
C ALA A 227 24.39 28.59 -12.34
N ILE A 228 24.59 27.27 -12.43
CA ILE A 228 24.03 26.32 -11.47
C ILE A 228 24.67 26.50 -10.09
N VAL A 229 25.99 26.63 -10.02
CA VAL A 229 26.69 26.84 -8.74
C VAL A 229 26.21 28.12 -8.05
N GLU A 230 26.01 29.20 -8.81
CA GLU A 230 25.44 30.45 -8.27
C GLU A 230 24.01 30.26 -7.74
N GLN A 231 23.15 29.51 -8.45
CA GLN A 231 21.79 29.22 -8.01
C GLN A 231 21.76 28.34 -6.76
N ILE A 232 22.61 27.30 -6.68
CA ILE A 232 22.77 26.44 -5.50
C ILE A 232 23.23 27.29 -4.31
N GLN A 233 24.21 28.17 -4.49
CA GLN A 233 24.66 29.07 -3.42
C GLN A 233 23.56 30.02 -2.98
N LYS A 234 22.76 30.54 -3.91
CA LYS A 234 21.61 31.40 -3.60
C LYS A 234 20.55 30.64 -2.80
N PHE A 235 20.26 29.39 -3.17
CA PHE A 235 19.31 28.53 -2.47
C PHE A 235 19.80 28.17 -1.06
N ARG A 236 21.08 27.78 -0.91
CA ARG A 236 21.70 27.46 0.39
C ARG A 236 21.70 28.62 1.39
N LYS A 237 21.70 29.88 0.90
CA LYS A 237 21.61 31.09 1.75
C LYS A 237 20.21 31.39 2.27
N GLN A 238 19.17 30.71 1.78
CA GLN A 238 17.79 30.93 2.22
C GLN A 238 17.52 30.26 3.57
N SER A 239 16.97 31.02 4.53
CA SER A 239 16.45 30.50 5.79
C SER A 239 15.09 29.80 5.58
N ARG A 240 14.65 28.97 6.52
CA ARG A 240 13.35 28.25 6.46
C ARG A 240 12.15 29.15 6.14
N THR A 241 12.18 30.40 6.60
CA THR A 241 11.08 31.35 6.40
C THR A 241 10.94 31.82 4.95
N SER A 242 11.89 31.46 4.08
CA SER A 242 11.94 31.84 2.67
C SER A 242 12.38 30.69 1.76
N CYS A 243 12.13 29.43 2.15
CA CYS A 243 12.41 28.30 1.26
C CYS A 243 11.50 28.42 0.03
N SER A 244 12.09 28.48 -1.16
CA SER A 244 11.35 28.72 -2.41
C SER A 244 10.54 27.53 -2.90
N LEU A 245 10.60 26.38 -2.21
CA LEU A 245 9.87 25.18 -2.59
C LEU A 245 8.40 25.29 -2.20
N THR A 246 7.54 24.89 -3.12
CA THR A 246 6.12 24.71 -2.81
C THR A 246 5.93 23.44 -1.98
N ALA A 247 4.80 23.31 -1.27
CA ALA A 247 4.48 22.08 -0.55
C ALA A 247 4.43 20.86 -1.49
N ALA A 248 4.00 21.06 -2.75
CA ALA A 248 4.00 20.03 -3.77
C ALA A 248 5.42 19.58 -4.15
N ASP A 249 6.39 20.51 -4.25
CA ASP A 249 7.79 20.18 -4.51
C ASP A 249 8.41 19.36 -3.37
N GLU A 250 8.13 19.75 -2.12
CA GLU A 250 8.57 19.00 -0.95
C GLU A 250 8.01 17.58 -0.95
N LEU A 251 6.71 17.43 -1.24
CA LEU A 251 6.04 16.13 -1.39
C LEU A 251 6.65 15.29 -2.52
N ARG A 252 6.96 15.91 -3.66
CA ARG A 252 7.58 15.24 -4.80
C ARG A 252 8.96 14.67 -4.43
N MET A 253 9.79 15.46 -3.75
CA MET A 253 11.09 14.98 -3.26
C MET A 253 10.95 13.85 -2.23
N ILE A 254 9.95 13.93 -1.34
CA ILE A 254 9.65 12.82 -0.42
C ILE A 254 9.28 11.57 -1.19
N GLN A 255 8.38 11.67 -2.16
CA GLN A 255 7.98 10.53 -3.00
C GLN A 255 9.20 9.90 -3.68
N MET A 256 10.06 10.71 -4.33
CA MET A 256 11.27 10.23 -4.98
C MET A 256 12.21 9.54 -3.99
N LEU A 257 12.39 10.10 -2.79
CA LEU A 257 13.22 9.50 -1.76
C LEU A 257 12.68 8.15 -1.28
N LEU A 258 11.36 8.03 -1.13
CA LEU A 258 10.72 6.75 -0.83
C LEU A 258 10.92 5.75 -1.97
N ASP A 259 10.82 6.18 -3.22
CA ASP A 259 11.05 5.34 -4.39
C ASP A 259 12.51 4.82 -4.43
N VAL A 260 13.49 5.65 -4.05
CA VAL A 260 14.90 5.23 -3.90
C VAL A 260 15.05 4.08 -2.89
N LEU A 261 14.30 4.07 -1.79
CA LEU A 261 14.33 2.97 -0.82
C LEU A 261 13.91 1.62 -1.42
N LEU A 262 13.12 1.60 -2.50
CA LEU A 262 12.69 0.35 -3.14
C LEU A 262 13.82 -0.34 -3.92
N PHE A 263 14.88 0.40 -4.28
CA PHE A 263 16.02 -0.15 -5.01
C PHE A 263 17.04 -0.82 -4.08
N ASP A 264 16.97 -0.55 -2.77
CA ASP A 264 17.79 -1.18 -1.75
C ASP A 264 17.65 -2.71 -1.80
N THR A 265 18.78 -3.42 -1.91
CA THR A 265 18.77 -4.88 -2.13
C THR A 265 18.25 -5.65 -0.93
N THR A 266 18.51 -5.15 0.28
CA THR A 266 18.06 -5.78 1.52
C THR A 266 16.55 -5.66 1.64
N THR A 267 16.01 -4.49 1.32
CA THR A 267 14.57 -4.25 1.20
C THR A 267 13.94 -5.19 0.18
N ARG A 268 14.51 -5.28 -1.03
CA ARG A 268 14.00 -6.21 -2.06
C ARG A 268 14.00 -7.66 -1.61
N ARG A 269 15.02 -8.11 -0.87
CA ARG A 269 15.08 -9.46 -0.31
C ARG A 269 13.96 -9.69 0.73
N LYS A 270 13.80 -8.78 1.69
CA LYS A 270 12.73 -8.84 2.70
C LYS A 270 11.34 -8.88 2.05
N MET A 271 11.14 -8.13 0.97
CA MET A 271 9.90 -8.17 0.19
C MET A 271 9.65 -9.53 -0.46
N LEU A 272 10.69 -10.14 -1.06
CA LEU A 272 10.57 -11.47 -1.67
C LEU A 272 10.22 -12.53 -0.62
N ASP A 273 10.87 -12.52 0.54
CA ASP A 273 10.60 -13.47 1.62
C ASP A 273 9.16 -13.36 2.13
N SER A 274 8.63 -12.14 2.23
CA SER A 274 7.24 -11.88 2.64
C SER A 274 6.20 -12.54 1.72
N THR A 275 6.47 -12.67 0.42
CA THR A 275 5.56 -13.35 -0.52
C THR A 275 5.51 -14.87 -0.30
N LYS A 276 6.61 -15.47 0.16
CA LYS A 276 6.67 -16.90 0.49
C LYS A 276 5.87 -17.16 1.76
N GLU A 277 6.10 -16.36 2.81
CA GLU A 277 5.34 -16.43 4.05
C GLU A 277 3.84 -16.27 3.82
N LEU A 278 3.44 -15.40 2.89
CA LEU A 278 2.03 -15.19 2.54
C LEU A 278 1.34 -16.47 2.08
N LYS A 279 1.99 -17.27 1.22
CA LYS A 279 1.43 -18.55 0.75
C LYS A 279 1.32 -19.58 1.87
N GLU A 280 2.31 -19.61 2.76
CA GLU A 280 2.29 -20.50 3.94
C GLU A 280 1.13 -20.13 4.88
N ARG A 281 0.94 -18.83 5.14
CA ARG A 281 -0.21 -18.32 5.92
C ARG A 281 -1.55 -18.64 5.27
N GLU A 282 -1.66 -18.52 3.96
CA GLU A 282 -2.89 -18.86 3.22
C GLU A 282 -3.23 -20.35 3.36
N VAL A 283 -2.24 -21.25 3.22
CA VAL A 283 -2.44 -22.69 3.38
C VAL A 283 -2.82 -23.03 4.83
N ALA A 284 -2.15 -22.41 5.81
CA ALA A 284 -2.46 -22.60 7.23
C ALA A 284 -3.89 -22.17 7.56
N LEU A 285 -4.30 -20.97 7.14
CA LEU A 285 -5.66 -20.47 7.38
C LEU A 285 -6.72 -21.35 6.70
N LYS A 286 -6.44 -21.86 5.50
CA LYS A 286 -7.35 -22.79 4.81
C LYS A 286 -7.54 -24.09 5.61
N LYS A 287 -6.50 -24.58 6.28
CA LYS A 287 -6.59 -25.75 7.16
C LYS A 287 -7.40 -25.42 8.42
N GLU A 288 -7.10 -24.29 9.08
CA GLU A 288 -7.83 -23.83 10.27
C GLU A 288 -9.32 -23.63 9.99
N ARG A 289 -9.68 -23.02 8.85
CA ARG A 289 -11.07 -22.82 8.43
C ARG A 289 -11.85 -24.13 8.31
N LYS A 290 -11.20 -25.18 7.78
CA LYS A 290 -11.81 -26.51 7.69
C LYS A 290 -12.07 -27.12 9.07
N THR A 291 -11.08 -27.01 9.96
CA THR A 291 -11.23 -27.47 11.35
C THR A 291 -12.35 -26.71 12.06
N TYR A 292 -12.34 -25.38 12.00
CA TYR A 292 -13.40 -24.53 12.54
C TYR A 292 -14.79 -24.89 12.00
N GLN A 293 -14.93 -25.16 10.69
CA GLN A 293 -16.22 -25.56 10.12
C GLN A 293 -16.72 -26.89 10.69
N MET A 294 -15.84 -27.86 10.92
CA MET A 294 -16.20 -29.13 11.55
C MET A 294 -16.65 -28.92 13.00
N ASP A 295 -15.87 -28.14 13.77
CA ASP A 295 -16.16 -27.85 15.17
C ASP A 295 -17.46 -27.03 15.31
N TYR A 296 -17.67 -26.03 14.47
CA TYR A 296 -18.89 -25.23 14.42
C TYR A 296 -20.14 -26.08 14.15
N MET A 297 -20.05 -27.09 13.27
CA MET A 297 -21.19 -27.99 13.02
C MET A 297 -21.51 -28.87 14.24
N ALA A 298 -20.49 -29.33 14.96
CA ALA A 298 -20.67 -30.04 16.22
C ALA A 298 -21.29 -29.13 17.30
N GLN A 299 -20.75 -27.92 17.46
CA GLN A 299 -21.25 -26.91 18.39
C GLN A 299 -22.68 -26.48 18.07
N LYS A 300 -23.04 -26.31 16.79
CA LYS A 300 -24.41 -26.01 16.35
C LYS A 300 -25.38 -27.12 16.73
N THR A 301 -24.96 -28.38 16.63
CA THR A 301 -25.78 -29.53 17.04
C THR A 301 -25.98 -29.53 18.56
N GLN A 302 -24.91 -29.29 19.32
CA GLN A 302 -24.96 -29.16 20.78
C GLN A 302 -25.87 -27.99 21.21
N ARG A 303 -25.75 -26.83 20.56
CA ARG A 303 -26.59 -25.65 20.79
C ARG A 303 -28.07 -25.97 20.62
N ASN A 304 -28.44 -26.60 19.50
CA ASN A 304 -29.83 -27.01 19.25
C ASN A 304 -30.35 -27.97 20.33
N SER A 305 -29.51 -28.93 20.77
CA SER A 305 -29.87 -29.83 21.87
C SER A 305 -30.11 -29.10 23.19
N LEU A 306 -29.27 -28.12 23.53
CA LEU A 306 -29.42 -27.28 24.72
C LEU A 306 -30.67 -26.40 24.63
N THR A 307 -30.94 -25.78 23.47
CA THR A 307 -32.16 -24.99 23.23
C THR A 307 -33.42 -25.83 23.44
N ILE A 308 -33.51 -27.01 22.82
CA ILE A 308 -34.63 -27.94 23.02
C ILE A 308 -34.76 -28.32 24.51
N ARG A 309 -33.63 -28.49 25.21
CA ARG A 309 -33.64 -28.82 26.63
C ARG A 309 -34.16 -27.67 27.50
N VAL A 310 -33.81 -26.43 27.19
CA VAL A 310 -34.36 -25.23 27.85
C VAL A 310 -35.87 -25.14 27.64
N GLU A 311 -36.36 -25.38 26.42
CA GLU A 311 -37.79 -25.40 26.10
C GLU A 311 -38.53 -26.48 26.89
N GLN A 312 -37.99 -27.71 26.95
CA GLN A 312 -38.55 -28.81 27.74
C GLN A 312 -38.60 -28.47 29.23
N LEU A 313 -37.53 -27.91 29.80
CA LEU A 313 -37.47 -27.56 31.22
C LEU A 313 -38.42 -26.41 31.56
N THR A 314 -38.61 -25.48 30.61
CA THR A 314 -39.61 -24.41 30.71
C THR A 314 -41.03 -24.99 30.73
N ALA A 315 -41.34 -25.94 29.85
CA ALA A 315 -42.65 -26.59 29.81
C ALA A 315 -42.97 -27.42 31.08
N VAL A 316 -41.95 -28.01 31.72
CA VAL A 316 -42.11 -28.86 32.92
C VAL A 316 -41.96 -28.04 34.23
N GLY A 317 -41.71 -26.73 34.17
CA GLY A 317 -41.60 -25.86 35.35
C GLY A 317 -40.39 -26.12 36.25
N LYS A 318 -39.30 -26.69 35.72
CA LYS A 318 -38.08 -27.02 36.49
C LYS A 318 -37.06 -25.89 36.42
N GLN A 319 -37.32 -24.80 37.14
CA GLN A 319 -36.57 -23.56 37.03
C GLN A 319 -35.08 -23.70 37.39
N ASP A 320 -34.71 -24.40 38.47
CA ASP A 320 -33.30 -24.52 38.88
C ASP A 320 -32.43 -25.22 37.82
N LYS A 321 -32.98 -26.25 37.17
CA LYS A 321 -32.28 -26.97 36.10
C LYS A 321 -32.22 -26.16 34.81
N LYS A 322 -33.24 -25.34 34.55
CA LYS A 322 -33.29 -24.44 33.39
C LYS A 322 -32.13 -23.44 33.45
N VAL A 323 -31.92 -22.80 34.60
CA VAL A 323 -30.83 -21.82 34.80
C VAL A 323 -29.46 -22.42 34.48
N ILE A 324 -29.21 -23.67 34.87
CA ILE A 324 -27.94 -24.36 34.57
C ILE A 324 -27.78 -24.56 33.06
N VAL A 325 -28.81 -25.05 32.36
CA VAL A 325 -28.76 -25.29 30.91
C VAL A 325 -28.68 -23.98 30.12
N GLU A 326 -29.32 -22.91 30.60
CA GLU A 326 -29.20 -21.58 30.01
C GLU A 326 -27.77 -21.03 30.14
N ALA A 327 -27.11 -21.22 31.29
CA ALA A 327 -25.71 -20.85 31.47
C ALA A 327 -24.77 -21.66 30.56
N GLU A 328 -25.03 -22.96 30.37
CA GLU A 328 -24.27 -23.79 29.42
C GLU A 328 -24.47 -23.33 27.96
N LEU A 329 -25.70 -22.96 27.59
CA LEU A 329 -26.02 -22.43 26.26
C LEU A 329 -25.32 -21.08 26.02
N GLU A 330 -25.33 -20.18 27.02
CA GLU A 330 -24.64 -18.90 26.95
C GLU A 330 -23.12 -19.09 26.82
N ALA A 331 -22.52 -19.99 27.60
CA ALA A 331 -21.10 -20.30 27.50
C ALA A 331 -20.73 -20.87 26.12
N LEU A 332 -21.59 -21.70 25.53
CA LEU A 332 -21.39 -22.22 24.18
C LEU A 332 -21.52 -21.10 23.11
N ASP A 333 -22.50 -20.21 23.24
CA ASP A 333 -22.68 -19.07 22.33
C ASP A 333 -21.50 -18.08 22.42
N VAL A 334 -20.93 -17.85 23.61
CA VAL A 334 -19.67 -17.09 23.79
C VAL A 334 -18.53 -17.78 23.05
N LYS A 335 -18.34 -19.08 23.25
CA LYS A 335 -17.28 -19.84 22.58
C LYS A 335 -17.39 -19.79 21.05
N ILE A 336 -18.59 -20.03 20.50
CA ILE A 336 -18.85 -19.96 19.05
C ILE A 336 -18.48 -18.58 18.50
N ARG A 337 -18.87 -17.51 19.21
CA ARG A 337 -18.58 -16.13 18.82
C ARG A 337 -17.08 -15.83 18.86
N ASP A 338 -16.38 -16.21 19.92
CA ASP A 338 -14.96 -15.91 20.08
C ASP A 338 -14.11 -16.66 19.03
N GLU A 339 -14.40 -17.94 18.79
CA GLU A 339 -13.73 -18.73 17.75
C GLU A 339 -14.01 -18.17 16.35
N ARG A 340 -15.24 -17.72 16.08
CA ARG A 340 -15.59 -17.03 14.82
C ARG A 340 -14.76 -15.76 14.65
N LEU A 341 -14.68 -14.91 15.67
CA LEU A 341 -13.93 -13.65 15.63
C LEU A 341 -12.44 -13.89 15.42
N GLU A 342 -11.87 -14.96 16.02
CA GLU A 342 -10.47 -15.32 15.80
C GLU A 342 -10.18 -15.67 14.34
N ILE A 343 -11.04 -16.50 13.71
CA ILE A 343 -10.90 -16.86 12.29
C ILE A 343 -11.09 -15.64 11.39
N GLU A 344 -12.08 -14.80 11.64
CA GLU A 344 -12.34 -13.58 10.87
C GLU A 344 -11.17 -12.59 10.97
N LYS A 345 -10.54 -12.46 12.15
CA LYS A 345 -9.33 -11.65 12.34
C LYS A 345 -8.15 -12.17 11.50
N LYS A 346 -7.91 -13.49 11.51
CA LYS A 346 -6.85 -14.10 10.67
C LYS A 346 -7.14 -13.93 9.17
N GLU A 347 -8.41 -13.98 8.77
CA GLU A 347 -8.84 -13.73 7.39
C GLU A 347 -8.58 -12.28 6.97
N MET A 348 -8.91 -11.32 7.83
CA MET A 348 -8.61 -9.90 7.63
C MET A 348 -7.10 -9.65 7.51
N ASP A 349 -6.29 -10.21 8.42
CA ASP A 349 -4.83 -10.06 8.39
C ASP A 349 -4.22 -10.64 7.11
N LEU A 350 -4.76 -11.77 6.61
CA LEU A 350 -4.34 -12.36 5.34
C LEU A 350 -4.70 -11.46 4.14
N ILE A 351 -5.89 -10.87 4.13
CA ILE A 351 -6.30 -9.93 3.07
C ILE A 351 -5.37 -8.71 3.05
N ILE A 352 -5.09 -8.12 4.22
CA ILE A 352 -4.17 -6.97 4.32
C ILE A 352 -2.79 -7.35 3.79
N ALA A 353 -2.28 -8.53 4.17
CA ALA A 353 -0.99 -9.02 3.69
C ALA A 353 -0.98 -9.24 2.17
N LYS A 354 -2.07 -9.76 1.58
CA LYS A 354 -2.22 -9.88 0.12
C LYS A 354 -2.17 -8.51 -0.55
N LEU A 355 -2.96 -7.54 -0.07
CA LEU A 355 -3.01 -6.19 -0.62
C LEU A 355 -1.63 -5.51 -0.61
N LYS A 356 -0.84 -5.69 0.45
CA LYS A 356 0.53 -5.17 0.54
C LYS A 356 1.47 -5.71 -0.56
N THR A 357 1.22 -6.91 -1.08
CA THR A 357 2.04 -7.54 -2.13
C THR A 357 1.64 -7.20 -3.57
N GLU A 358 0.48 -6.58 -3.79
CA GLU A 358 0.02 -6.21 -5.14
C GLU A 358 0.89 -5.13 -5.81
N MET A 359 0.66 -4.82 -7.09
CA MET A 359 1.36 -3.69 -7.72
C MET A 359 0.87 -2.36 -7.16
N ARG A 360 1.79 -1.41 -6.95
CA ARG A 360 1.48 -0.05 -6.49
C ARG A 360 0.65 0.69 -7.55
N LEU A 361 -0.53 1.16 -7.13
CA LEU A 361 -1.38 2.12 -7.85
C LEU A 361 -1.56 1.80 -9.34
N ARG A 362 -2.30 0.74 -9.63
CA ARG A 362 -2.74 0.40 -10.98
C ARG A 362 -4.24 0.64 -11.09
N THR A 363 -4.66 1.39 -12.10
CA THR A 363 -6.08 1.48 -12.46
C THR A 363 -6.56 0.07 -12.82
N PRO A 364 -7.53 -0.51 -12.09
CA PRO A 364 -8.07 -1.82 -12.38
C PRO A 364 -8.77 -1.85 -13.73
N CYS A 365 -9.47 -0.76 -14.09
CA CYS A 365 -10.26 -0.70 -15.31
C CYS A 365 -10.73 0.72 -15.64
N VAL A 366 -11.03 0.94 -16.92
CA VAL A 366 -11.75 2.10 -17.45
C VAL A 366 -13.03 1.60 -18.11
N ASP A 367 -14.19 2.14 -17.72
CA ASP A 367 -15.45 1.75 -18.34
C ASP A 367 -15.67 2.39 -19.73
N ALA A 368 -16.75 1.99 -20.40
CA ALA A 368 -17.11 2.53 -21.71
C ALA A 368 -17.41 4.04 -21.70
N LYS A 369 -17.68 4.63 -20.53
CA LYS A 369 -17.92 6.07 -20.34
C LYS A 369 -16.63 6.83 -20.02
N GLY A 370 -15.50 6.15 -19.86
CA GLY A 370 -14.22 6.76 -19.50
C GLY A 370 -14.03 6.96 -18.00
N ASN A 371 -14.81 6.28 -17.14
CA ASN A 371 -14.60 6.31 -15.70
C ASN A 371 -13.49 5.33 -15.30
N GLU A 372 -12.50 5.84 -14.60
CA GLU A 372 -11.43 5.08 -13.95
C GLU A 372 -11.85 4.76 -12.51
N TYR A 373 -11.74 3.48 -12.10
CA TYR A 373 -12.08 3.05 -10.75
C TYR A 373 -10.80 2.86 -9.94
N TRP A 374 -10.76 3.26 -8.68
CA TRP A 374 -9.56 3.17 -7.85
C TRP A 374 -9.91 2.68 -6.45
N PHE A 375 -9.08 1.76 -5.96
CA PHE A 375 -9.18 1.22 -4.60
C PHE A 375 -7.92 1.58 -3.84
N PHE A 376 -8.10 2.27 -2.73
CA PHE A 376 -7.02 2.64 -1.83
C PHE A 376 -7.14 1.83 -0.54
N ASN A 377 -6.01 1.43 0.03
CA ASN A 377 -5.99 0.53 1.18
C ASN A 377 -6.12 1.29 2.49
N ASP A 378 -6.75 0.72 3.49
CA ASP A 378 -6.80 1.32 4.82
C ASP A 378 -5.43 1.27 5.50
N LEU A 379 -4.91 2.40 5.98
CA LEU A 379 -3.67 2.43 6.76
C LEU A 379 -3.91 2.22 8.26
N LEU A 380 -5.17 2.29 8.71
CA LEU A 380 -5.56 2.13 10.11
C LEU A 380 -5.85 0.66 10.42
N THR A 381 -4.87 -0.23 10.21
CA THR A 381 -5.05 -1.66 10.51
C THR A 381 -4.51 -2.05 11.89
N SER A 382 -5.35 -2.77 12.65
CA SER A 382 -5.22 -3.50 13.94
C SER A 382 -4.44 -2.92 15.13
N GLN A 383 -3.42 -2.08 14.94
CA GLN A 383 -2.52 -1.63 16.00
C GLN A 383 -2.96 -0.35 16.72
N LEU A 384 -3.86 0.45 16.14
CA LEU A 384 -4.17 1.80 16.63
C LEU A 384 -5.42 1.91 17.50
N GLY A 385 -6.22 0.84 17.61
CA GLY A 385 -7.47 0.84 18.38
C GLY A 385 -8.54 1.80 17.84
N HIS A 386 -9.79 1.65 18.29
CA HIS A 386 -10.96 2.40 17.79
C HIS A 386 -10.86 3.93 17.90
N ALA A 387 -9.91 4.47 18.68
CA ALA A 387 -9.86 5.88 19.06
C ALA A 387 -9.36 6.82 17.95
N THR A 388 -8.63 6.32 16.94
CA THR A 388 -8.02 7.19 15.91
C THR A 388 -8.91 7.45 14.70
N ASP A 389 -9.92 6.60 14.44
CA ASP A 389 -10.75 6.71 13.23
C ASP A 389 -11.91 7.70 13.36
N VAL A 390 -12.28 8.08 14.59
CA VAL A 390 -13.31 9.11 14.87
C VAL A 390 -12.95 10.50 14.30
N ARG A 391 -11.71 10.66 13.79
CA ARG A 391 -11.23 11.91 13.16
C ARG A 391 -11.14 11.84 11.64
N ASN A 392 -11.45 10.70 11.02
CA ASN A 392 -11.36 10.56 9.57
C ASN A 392 -12.70 10.90 8.90
N ASN A 393 -12.94 12.19 8.68
CA ASN A 393 -14.18 12.67 8.03
C ASN A 393 -14.26 12.31 6.52
N GLU A 394 -13.21 11.72 5.94
CA GLU A 394 -13.12 11.34 4.53
C GLU A 394 -12.73 9.86 4.43
N CYS A 395 -13.53 9.00 5.07
CA CYS A 395 -13.26 7.57 5.17
C CYS A 395 -13.26 6.85 3.80
N TYR A 396 -13.84 7.48 2.77
CA TYR A 396 -13.85 7.03 1.37
C TYR A 396 -12.46 6.79 0.78
N TRP A 397 -11.41 7.48 1.26
CA TRP A 397 -10.02 7.20 0.88
C TRP A 397 -9.51 5.83 1.34
N SER A 398 -10.24 5.17 2.21
CA SER A 398 -9.84 3.94 2.91
C SER A 398 -10.77 2.79 2.58
N TYR A 399 -12.06 3.10 2.57
CA TYR A 399 -13.13 2.10 2.49
C TYR A 399 -13.86 2.16 1.16
N GLY A 400 -13.91 3.33 0.52
CA GLY A 400 -14.69 3.58 -0.68
C GLY A 400 -14.03 3.11 -1.97
N VAL A 401 -14.76 3.31 -3.06
CA VAL A 401 -14.27 3.23 -4.44
C VAL A 401 -14.19 4.65 -4.97
N ILE A 402 -13.01 5.06 -5.41
CA ILE A 402 -12.83 6.37 -6.03
C ILE A 402 -13.04 6.22 -7.53
N VAL A 403 -13.88 7.08 -8.10
CA VAL A 403 -14.16 7.11 -9.53
C VAL A 403 -13.66 8.42 -10.09
N ILE A 404 -12.83 8.37 -11.13
CA ILE A 404 -12.30 9.56 -11.80
C ILE A 404 -12.80 9.55 -13.24
N GLY A 405 -13.62 10.53 -13.59
CA GLY A 405 -14.25 10.56 -14.91
C GLY A 405 -15.55 11.37 -14.95
N PRO A 406 -16.34 11.22 -16.02
CA PRO A 406 -17.59 11.94 -16.20
C PRO A 406 -18.75 11.50 -15.30
N GLY A 407 -18.57 10.41 -14.55
CA GLY A 407 -19.61 9.80 -13.73
C GLY A 407 -20.62 8.98 -14.54
N PHE A 408 -21.73 8.60 -13.91
CA PHE A 408 -22.73 7.73 -14.54
C PHE A 408 -23.74 8.47 -15.42
N SER A 409 -23.91 9.77 -15.22
CA SER A 409 -24.85 10.64 -15.92
C SER A 409 -24.42 11.04 -17.34
N GLY A 410 -23.22 10.61 -17.79
CA GLY A 410 -22.77 10.81 -19.17
C GLY A 410 -22.39 12.26 -19.50
N GLY A 411 -21.92 13.02 -18.51
CA GLY A 411 -21.29 14.33 -18.76
C GLY A 411 -19.97 14.20 -19.52
N THR A 412 -19.35 15.32 -19.87
CA THR A 412 -18.00 15.37 -20.45
C THR A 412 -16.94 15.82 -19.45
N GLU A 413 -17.35 16.32 -18.29
CA GLU A 413 -16.46 16.92 -17.31
C GLU A 413 -15.83 15.84 -16.42
N ARG A 414 -14.49 15.71 -16.47
CA ARG A 414 -13.74 14.83 -15.58
C ARG A 414 -13.79 15.38 -14.16
N ARG A 415 -14.33 14.58 -13.23
CA ARG A 415 -14.38 14.89 -11.79
C ARG A 415 -13.98 13.68 -10.97
N TRP A 416 -13.68 13.92 -9.70
CA TRP A 416 -13.43 12.91 -8.71
C TRP A 416 -14.73 12.62 -7.95
N TRP A 417 -15.08 11.35 -7.84
CA TRP A 417 -16.26 10.86 -7.15
C TRP A 417 -15.86 9.75 -6.18
N HIS A 418 -16.71 9.49 -5.20
CA HIS A 418 -16.60 8.31 -4.37
C HIS A 418 -17.92 7.54 -4.28
N ILE A 419 -17.78 6.24 -4.02
CA ILE A 419 -18.85 5.30 -3.70
C ILE A 419 -18.47 4.64 -2.39
N ASP A 420 -19.30 4.83 -1.37
CA ASP A 420 -19.07 4.27 -0.04
C ASP A 420 -20.13 3.24 0.31
N GLY A 421 -19.78 2.36 1.24
CA GLY A 421 -20.71 1.38 1.80
C GLY A 421 -20.79 0.09 1.00
N ILE A 422 -21.01 -1.00 1.74
CA ILE A 422 -21.04 -2.37 1.20
C ILE A 422 -22.16 -2.50 0.16
N GLN A 423 -23.32 -1.90 0.40
CA GLN A 423 -24.47 -2.03 -0.50
C GLN A 423 -24.23 -1.33 -1.84
N ASN A 424 -23.65 -0.13 -1.83
CA ASN A 424 -23.36 0.61 -3.06
C ASN A 424 -22.27 -0.08 -3.88
N MET A 425 -21.28 -0.71 -3.26
CA MET A 425 -20.28 -1.53 -3.97
C MET A 425 -20.90 -2.77 -4.63
N LEU A 426 -21.82 -3.46 -3.94
CA LEU A 426 -22.55 -4.60 -4.51
C LEU A 426 -23.54 -4.16 -5.59
N GLN A 427 -24.11 -2.96 -5.49
CA GLN A 427 -24.92 -2.36 -6.55
C GLN A 427 -24.05 -2.01 -7.76
N LEU A 428 -22.85 -1.44 -7.54
CA LEU A 428 -21.88 -1.19 -8.60
C LEU A 428 -21.56 -2.50 -9.33
N GLU A 429 -21.22 -3.56 -8.60
CA GLU A 429 -20.93 -4.88 -9.16
C GLU A 429 -22.05 -5.36 -10.11
N LYS A 430 -23.31 -5.32 -9.63
CA LYS A 430 -24.49 -5.72 -10.43
C LYS A 430 -24.68 -4.83 -11.66
N TRP A 431 -24.50 -3.52 -11.50
CA TRP A 431 -24.64 -2.56 -12.59
C TRP A 431 -23.57 -2.80 -13.66
N LEU A 432 -22.30 -2.97 -13.28
CA LEU A 432 -21.20 -3.27 -14.20
C LEU A 432 -21.38 -4.64 -14.89
N MET A 433 -22.01 -5.63 -14.25
CA MET A 433 -22.34 -6.88 -14.94
C MET A 433 -23.38 -6.69 -16.06
N HIS A 434 -24.27 -5.71 -15.92
CA HIS A 434 -25.40 -5.49 -16.83
C HIS A 434 -25.10 -4.44 -17.91
N ASP A 435 -24.52 -3.29 -17.55
CA ASP A 435 -24.38 -2.10 -18.42
C ASP A 435 -22.99 -1.99 -19.08
N TRP A 436 -22.04 -2.85 -18.72
CA TRP A 436 -20.69 -2.80 -19.27
C TRP A 436 -20.66 -3.32 -20.72
N THR A 437 -20.70 -2.37 -21.64
CA THR A 437 -20.69 -2.61 -23.10
C THR A 437 -19.29 -2.68 -23.71
N CYS A 438 -18.22 -2.51 -22.92
CA CYS A 438 -16.85 -2.55 -23.44
C CYS A 438 -16.37 -4.00 -23.71
N ASN A 439 -15.60 -4.17 -24.78
CA ASN A 439 -15.10 -5.46 -25.29
C ASN A 439 -14.09 -6.16 -24.39
N ASP A 440 -13.58 -5.49 -23.34
CA ASP A 440 -12.60 -6.08 -22.43
C ASP A 440 -13.27 -6.74 -21.21
N LYS A 441 -13.75 -7.96 -21.45
CA LYS A 441 -14.32 -8.82 -20.40
C LYS A 441 -13.34 -9.08 -19.27
N ILE A 442 -12.04 -9.15 -19.55
CA ILE A 442 -11.02 -9.52 -18.57
C ILE A 442 -10.89 -8.43 -17.51
N THR A 443 -10.82 -7.17 -17.92
CA THR A 443 -10.68 -6.05 -16.97
C THR A 443 -11.97 -5.80 -16.19
N ARG A 444 -13.14 -5.99 -16.81
CA ARG A 444 -14.43 -5.97 -16.09
C ARG A 444 -14.49 -7.05 -15.01
N ASP A 445 -14.19 -8.29 -15.36
CA ASP A 445 -14.25 -9.41 -14.41
C ASP A 445 -13.23 -9.22 -13.26
N ALA A 446 -12.07 -8.61 -13.55
CA ALA A 446 -11.11 -8.22 -12.52
C ALA A 446 -11.64 -7.13 -11.57
N LEU A 447 -12.30 -6.09 -12.11
CA LEU A 447 -12.93 -5.04 -11.29
C LEU A 447 -14.04 -5.60 -10.39
N ILE A 448 -14.88 -6.50 -10.92
CA ILE A 448 -15.91 -7.20 -10.15
C ILE A 448 -15.29 -7.97 -8.98
N VAL A 449 -14.22 -8.73 -9.23
CA VAL A 449 -13.51 -9.47 -8.17
C VAL A 449 -12.96 -8.52 -7.09
N GLN A 450 -12.44 -7.36 -7.48
CA GLN A 450 -11.96 -6.35 -6.53
C GLN A 450 -13.09 -5.74 -5.71
N LEU A 451 -14.24 -5.42 -6.32
CA LEU A 451 -15.44 -4.93 -5.61
C LEU A 451 -15.93 -5.94 -4.58
N THR A 452 -16.07 -7.21 -4.97
CA THR A 452 -16.50 -8.28 -4.07
C THR A 452 -15.49 -8.46 -2.93
N SER A 453 -14.19 -8.47 -3.24
CA SER A 453 -13.13 -8.60 -2.23
C SER A 453 -13.12 -7.41 -1.26
N ARG A 454 -13.33 -6.19 -1.76
CA ARG A 454 -13.45 -4.98 -0.93
C ARG A 454 -14.68 -5.05 -0.02
N ALA A 455 -15.85 -5.43 -0.54
CA ALA A 455 -17.05 -5.60 0.26
C ALA A 455 -16.87 -6.66 1.36
N GLN A 456 -16.18 -7.78 1.06
CA GLN A 456 -15.84 -8.80 2.06
C GLN A 456 -14.88 -8.26 3.13
N TYR A 457 -13.85 -7.52 2.73
CA TYR A 457 -12.92 -6.87 3.66
C TYR A 457 -13.66 -5.92 4.62
N LEU A 458 -14.57 -5.09 4.10
CA LEU A 458 -15.37 -4.19 4.93
C LEU A 458 -16.27 -4.96 5.92
N ARG A 459 -16.88 -6.07 5.52
CA ARG A 459 -17.67 -6.92 6.45
C ARG A 459 -16.82 -7.49 7.57
N LEU A 460 -15.59 -7.93 7.26
CA LEU A 460 -14.65 -8.41 8.28
C LEU A 460 -14.27 -7.28 9.24
N LEU A 461 -14.05 -6.06 8.72
CA LEU A 461 -13.83 -4.88 9.55
C LEU A 461 -15.04 -4.53 10.43
N GLU A 462 -16.28 -4.62 9.93
CA GLU A 462 -17.48 -4.43 10.77
C GLU A 462 -17.49 -5.43 11.93
N ASN A 463 -17.27 -6.71 11.64
CA ASN A 463 -17.36 -7.74 12.68
C ASN A 463 -16.22 -7.66 13.70
N VAL A 464 -14.99 -7.40 13.25
CA VAL A 464 -13.78 -7.47 14.07
C VAL A 464 -13.48 -6.14 14.77
N VAL A 465 -13.82 -5.01 14.14
CA VAL A 465 -13.37 -3.67 14.58
C VAL A 465 -14.53 -2.73 14.88
N TYR A 466 -15.48 -2.53 13.97
CA TYR A 466 -16.40 -1.38 14.09
C TYR A 466 -17.76 -1.69 14.71
N GLY A 467 -18.14 -2.96 14.77
CA GLY A 467 -19.50 -3.40 15.07
C GLY A 467 -20.37 -3.51 13.81
N GLU A 468 -21.42 -4.32 13.93
CA GLU A 468 -22.37 -4.61 12.86
C GLU A 468 -23.06 -3.32 12.35
N GLY A 469 -23.14 -3.15 11.03
CA GLY A 469 -23.87 -2.07 10.39
C GLY A 469 -23.06 -0.78 10.14
N HIS A 470 -21.79 -0.73 10.51
CA HIS A 470 -20.96 0.47 10.38
C HIS A 470 -20.83 0.99 8.92
N PHE A 471 -20.62 0.09 7.95
CA PHE A 471 -20.52 0.37 6.51
C PHE A 471 -21.80 0.04 5.72
N SER A 472 -22.94 -0.12 6.41
CA SER A 472 -24.22 -0.46 5.77
C SER A 472 -24.98 0.75 5.20
N LYS A 473 -24.41 1.95 5.31
CA LYS A 473 -25.00 3.21 4.81
C LYS A 473 -24.64 3.49 3.36
#